data_AF-A0A480B2G7-F1
#
_entry.id   AF-A0A480B2G7-F1
#
_cell.length_a   1.000
_cell.length_b   1.000
_cell.length_c   1.000
_cell.angle_alpha   90.00
_cell.angle_beta   90.00
_cell.angle_gamma   90.00
#
_symmetry.space_group_name_H-M   'P 1'
#
loop_
_entity.id
_entity.type
_entity.pdbx_description
1 polymer ?
#
loop_
_entity_poly.entity_id
_entity_poly.type
_entity_poly.pdbx_seq_one_letter_code
_entity_poly.pdbx_strand_id
1 'polypeptide(L)'
;MLKEVIVVEGKSDIQRIHQAIEADCIATEGFTLRKGVIDQIRVAYEKRGIIILTDPDTAGERIRRVLTKKFPNAQHAFVPRDEAYANDDIGIEQASPKSILKALSALHTESLVSSDEFTMGDLVKHGLSGFPNSADKRAAVGAILGIGYGNGKQFLYRLNHYGISRDEFEQAVSML
;
A
#
# COMPACT_ATOMS: atom_id res chain seq x y z
N MET A 1 -6.46 -12.80 16.30
CA MET A 1 -7.42 -12.15 15.40
C MET A 1 -7.19 -10.64 15.28
N LEU A 2 -6.97 -10.13 14.05
CA LEU A 2 -6.90 -8.70 13.74
C LEU A 2 -8.27 -8.03 13.87
N LYS A 3 -8.32 -6.81 14.43
CA LYS A 3 -9.58 -6.09 14.63
C LYS A 3 -10.14 -5.58 13.30
N GLU A 4 -9.33 -4.95 12.46
CA GLU A 4 -9.72 -4.40 11.17
C GLU A 4 -10.02 -5.53 10.17
N VAL A 5 -10.81 -5.23 9.12
CA VAL A 5 -11.06 -6.15 8.01
C VAL A 5 -10.11 -5.83 6.86
N ILE A 6 -9.44 -6.83 6.30
CA ILE A 6 -8.50 -6.63 5.19
C ILE A 6 -9.25 -6.73 3.87
N VAL A 7 -9.12 -5.71 3.02
CA VAL A 7 -9.69 -5.67 1.67
C VAL A 7 -8.61 -6.01 0.66
N VAL A 8 -8.85 -7.06 -0.14
CA VAL A 8 -7.92 -7.63 -1.13
C VAL A 8 -8.60 -7.81 -2.49
N GLU A 9 -7.87 -8.20 -3.53
CA GLU A 9 -8.41 -8.32 -4.89
C GLU A 9 -9.10 -9.66 -5.14
N GLY A 10 -8.46 -10.75 -4.71
CA GLY A 10 -8.85 -12.11 -5.01
C GLY A 10 -8.92 -13.04 -3.79
N LYS A 11 -9.40 -14.27 -4.03
CA LYS A 11 -9.52 -15.30 -2.99
C LYS A 11 -8.17 -15.91 -2.62
N SER A 12 -7.22 -15.97 -3.56
CA SER A 12 -5.86 -16.42 -3.30
C SER A 12 -5.15 -15.53 -2.28
N ASP A 13 -5.36 -14.21 -2.35
CA ASP A 13 -4.82 -13.25 -1.39
C ASP A 13 -5.32 -13.55 0.02
N ILE A 14 -6.62 -13.86 0.16
CA ILE A 14 -7.23 -14.25 1.45
C ILE A 14 -6.53 -15.49 1.99
N GLN A 15 -6.36 -16.52 1.16
CA GLN A 15 -5.66 -17.75 1.57
C GLN A 15 -4.23 -17.44 2.03
N ARG A 16 -3.53 -16.56 1.32
CA ARG A 16 -2.16 -16.18 1.69
C ARG A 16 -2.11 -15.38 3.00
N ILE A 17 -3.04 -14.45 3.20
CA ILE A 17 -3.15 -13.69 4.46
C ILE A 17 -3.45 -14.63 5.62
N HIS A 18 -4.33 -15.61 5.46
CA HIS A 18 -4.65 -16.59 6.50
C HIS A 18 -3.46 -17.48 6.90
N GLN A 19 -2.47 -17.65 6.03
CA GLN A 19 -1.20 -18.29 6.39
C GLN A 19 -0.30 -17.39 7.26
N ALA A 20 -0.51 -16.07 7.23
CA ALA A 20 0.28 -15.08 7.96
C ALA A 20 -0.37 -14.68 9.29
N ILE A 21 -1.67 -14.45 9.29
CA ILE A 21 -2.42 -13.92 10.43
C ILE A 21 -3.89 -14.31 10.36
N GLU A 22 -4.49 -14.52 11.52
CA GLU A 22 -5.94 -14.66 11.66
C GLU A 22 -6.62 -13.29 11.49
N ALA A 23 -7.28 -13.07 10.34
CA ALA A 23 -7.98 -11.84 10.01
C ALA A 23 -9.21 -12.11 9.13
N ASP A 24 -10.24 -11.27 9.29
CA ASP A 24 -11.36 -11.27 8.35
C ASP A 24 -10.96 -10.51 7.09
N CYS A 25 -11.33 -11.07 5.93
CA CYS A 25 -10.98 -10.50 4.64
C CYS A 25 -12.22 -10.35 3.74
N ILE A 26 -12.21 -9.33 2.89
CA ILE A 26 -13.19 -9.12 1.83
C ILE A 26 -12.43 -9.01 0.50
N ALA A 27 -12.72 -9.89 -0.45
CA ALA A 27 -12.17 -9.79 -1.80
C ALA A 27 -13.05 -8.87 -2.67
N THR A 28 -12.43 -8.01 -3.48
CA THR A 28 -13.16 -7.15 -4.44
C THR A 28 -13.65 -7.90 -5.67
N GLU A 29 -13.12 -9.12 -5.91
CA GLU A 29 -13.37 -9.96 -7.09
C GLU A 29 -13.04 -9.20 -8.40
N GLY A 30 -11.88 -8.54 -8.39
CA GLY A 30 -11.39 -7.70 -9.50
C GLY A 30 -11.92 -6.27 -9.49
N PHE A 31 -11.90 -5.62 -10.66
CA PHE A 31 -12.13 -4.17 -10.79
C PHE A 31 -13.61 -3.73 -10.72
N THR A 32 -14.54 -4.66 -10.95
CA THR A 32 -15.97 -4.32 -11.12
C THR A 32 -16.60 -3.79 -9.82
N LEU A 33 -15.96 -3.97 -8.65
CA LEU A 33 -16.36 -3.44 -7.34
C LEU A 33 -17.88 -3.43 -7.16
N ARG A 34 -18.48 -4.63 -7.24
CA ARG A 34 -19.94 -4.81 -7.26
C ARG A 34 -20.57 -4.12 -6.05
N LYS A 35 -21.78 -3.59 -6.22
CA LYS A 35 -22.51 -2.87 -5.15
C LYS A 35 -22.54 -3.65 -3.83
N GLY A 36 -22.84 -4.95 -3.89
CA GLY A 36 -22.87 -5.81 -2.69
C GLY A 36 -21.52 -5.89 -1.96
N VAL A 37 -20.41 -5.92 -2.69
CA VAL A 37 -19.06 -5.94 -2.08
C VAL A 37 -18.74 -4.59 -1.44
N ILE A 38 -19.06 -3.49 -2.12
CA ILE A 38 -18.90 -2.14 -1.54
C ILE A 38 -19.74 -1.97 -0.27
N ASP A 39 -20.95 -2.51 -0.23
CA ASP A 39 -21.80 -2.48 0.97
C ASP A 39 -21.18 -3.30 2.12
N GLN A 40 -20.57 -4.46 1.84
CA GLN A 40 -19.83 -5.23 2.85
C GLN A 40 -18.62 -4.45 3.38
N ILE A 41 -17.82 -3.85 2.49
CA ILE A 41 -16.66 -3.03 2.88
C ILE A 41 -17.12 -1.84 3.73
N ARG A 42 -18.23 -1.19 3.38
CA ARG A 42 -18.80 -0.09 4.15
C ARG A 42 -19.18 -0.49 5.57
N VAL A 43 -19.87 -1.63 5.73
CA VAL A 43 -20.22 -2.15 7.07
C VAL A 43 -18.96 -2.48 7.88
N ALA A 44 -17.94 -3.07 7.26
CA ALA A 44 -16.66 -3.34 7.92
C ALA A 44 -15.95 -2.05 8.35
N TYR A 45 -15.89 -1.06 7.45
CA TYR A 45 -15.31 0.26 7.69
C TYR A 45 -15.96 0.97 8.87
N GLU A 46 -17.29 1.01 8.93
CA GLU A 46 -18.03 1.69 10.00
C GLU A 46 -17.89 0.99 11.36
N LYS A 47 -17.85 -0.35 11.38
CA LYS A 47 -17.88 -1.13 12.64
C LYS A 47 -16.50 -1.42 13.21
N ARG A 48 -15.50 -1.65 12.36
CA ARG A 48 -14.20 -2.21 12.73
C ARG A 48 -13.02 -1.42 12.17
N GLY A 49 -13.22 -0.70 11.09
CA GLY A 49 -12.13 -0.19 10.24
C GLY A 49 -11.72 -1.21 9.18
N ILE A 50 -11.05 -0.72 8.13
CA ILE A 50 -10.52 -1.56 7.06
C ILE A 50 -9.05 -1.26 6.80
N ILE A 51 -8.33 -2.27 6.33
CA ILE A 51 -6.99 -2.15 5.77
C ILE A 51 -7.04 -2.53 4.29
N ILE A 52 -6.58 -1.64 3.42
CA ILE A 52 -6.48 -1.89 1.97
C ILE A 52 -5.12 -2.51 1.68
N LEU A 53 -5.12 -3.76 1.23
CA LEU A 53 -3.94 -4.53 0.83
C LEU A 53 -4.18 -5.11 -0.58
N THR A 54 -3.88 -4.29 -1.59
CA THR A 54 -3.99 -4.65 -3.01
C THR A 54 -2.63 -4.97 -3.60
N ASP A 55 -2.61 -5.55 -4.80
CA ASP A 55 -1.40 -5.91 -5.51
C ASP A 55 -0.53 -4.67 -5.83
N PRO A 56 0.80 -4.81 -5.83
CA PRO A 56 1.74 -3.73 -6.18
C PRO A 56 1.86 -3.53 -7.70
N ASP A 57 0.72 -3.48 -8.37
CA ASP A 57 0.57 -3.38 -9.82
C ASP A 57 -0.37 -2.21 -10.22
N THR A 58 -0.74 -2.12 -11.50
CA THR A 58 -1.62 -1.04 -11.97
C THR A 58 -3.09 -1.28 -11.61
N ALA A 59 -3.55 -2.53 -11.61
CA ALA A 59 -4.93 -2.85 -11.29
C ALA A 59 -5.24 -2.58 -9.80
N GLY A 60 -4.37 -3.07 -8.92
CA GLY A 60 -4.45 -2.88 -7.48
C GLY A 60 -4.38 -1.42 -7.07
N GLU A 61 -3.50 -0.62 -7.68
CA GLU A 61 -3.45 0.82 -7.42
C GLU A 61 -4.75 1.54 -7.83
N ARG A 62 -5.41 1.09 -8.90
CA ARG A 62 -6.72 1.66 -9.28
C ARG A 62 -7.81 1.29 -8.28
N ILE A 63 -7.85 0.04 -7.81
CA ILE A 63 -8.78 -0.41 -6.77
C ILE A 63 -8.55 0.38 -5.49
N ARG A 64 -7.28 0.50 -5.05
CA ARG A 64 -6.87 1.28 -3.90
C ARG A 64 -7.43 2.70 -3.97
N ARG A 65 -7.20 3.43 -5.07
CA ARG A 65 -7.72 4.80 -5.25
C ARG A 65 -9.24 4.89 -5.15
N VAL A 66 -9.97 3.94 -5.74
CA VAL A 66 -11.44 3.92 -5.67
C VAL A 66 -11.92 3.70 -4.23
N LEU A 67 -11.27 2.79 -3.50
CA LEU A 67 -11.60 2.50 -2.12
C LEU A 67 -11.25 3.67 -1.20
N THR A 68 -10.07 4.27 -1.31
CA THR A 68 -9.66 5.43 -0.52
C THR A 68 -10.62 6.60 -0.67
N LYS A 69 -11.10 6.87 -1.89
CA LYS A 69 -12.11 7.92 -2.12
C LYS A 69 -13.44 7.65 -1.40
N LYS A 70 -13.83 6.39 -1.25
CA LYS A 70 -15.08 5.97 -0.56
C LYS A 70 -14.91 5.86 0.95
N PHE A 71 -13.69 5.51 1.39
CA PHE A 71 -13.35 5.15 2.76
C PHE A 71 -12.10 5.93 3.19
N PRO A 72 -12.22 7.24 3.44
CA PRO A 72 -11.06 8.13 3.63
C PRO A 72 -10.22 7.80 4.87
N ASN A 73 -10.79 7.15 5.88
CA ASN A 73 -10.04 6.74 7.07
C ASN A 73 -9.54 5.29 6.97
N ALA A 74 -9.58 4.68 5.78
CA ALA A 74 -9.03 3.35 5.59
C ALA A 74 -7.53 3.38 5.90
N GLN A 75 -7.04 2.32 6.52
CA GLN A 75 -5.60 2.09 6.64
C GLN A 75 -5.09 1.41 5.37
N HIS A 76 -3.83 1.61 5.07
CA HIS A 76 -3.17 1.14 3.86
C HIS A 76 -1.94 0.33 4.25
N ALA A 77 -1.86 -0.89 3.71
CA ALA A 77 -0.68 -1.72 3.77
C ALA A 77 -0.11 -1.89 2.35
N PHE A 78 1.21 -2.00 2.26
CA PHE A 78 1.92 -2.21 0.99
C PHE A 78 2.95 -3.32 1.15
N VAL A 79 2.85 -4.34 0.33
CA VAL A 79 3.94 -5.31 0.15
C VAL A 79 4.86 -4.77 -0.96
N PRO A 80 6.18 -4.74 -0.74
CA PRO A 80 7.15 -4.39 -1.77
C PRO A 80 6.99 -5.25 -3.03
N ARG A 81 7.22 -4.66 -4.20
CA ARG A 81 6.96 -5.32 -5.49
C ARG A 81 7.79 -6.58 -5.68
N ASP A 82 9.05 -6.55 -5.24
CA ASP A 82 9.98 -7.68 -5.23
C ASP A 82 9.57 -8.78 -4.23
N GLU A 83 9.02 -8.40 -3.08
CA GLU A 83 8.46 -9.34 -2.10
C GLU A 83 7.12 -9.95 -2.53
N ALA A 84 6.48 -9.43 -3.57
CA ALA A 84 5.19 -9.88 -4.14
C ALA A 84 5.32 -10.42 -5.57
N TYR A 85 6.55 -10.72 -6.04
CA TYR A 85 6.80 -11.27 -7.37
C TYR A 85 7.34 -12.70 -7.27
N ALA A 86 6.64 -13.65 -7.86
CA ALA A 86 7.10 -15.03 -8.00
C ALA A 86 6.43 -15.69 -9.20
N ASN A 87 7.09 -16.69 -9.80
CA ASN A 87 6.54 -17.48 -10.92
C ASN A 87 6.09 -16.63 -12.13
N ASP A 88 6.82 -15.56 -12.42
CA ASP A 88 6.48 -14.58 -13.46
C ASP A 88 5.13 -13.88 -13.27
N ASP A 89 4.67 -13.84 -12.02
CA ASP A 89 3.43 -13.22 -11.61
C ASP A 89 3.63 -12.26 -10.43
N ILE A 90 2.76 -11.27 -10.32
CA ILE A 90 2.78 -10.25 -9.28
C ILE A 90 1.46 -10.22 -8.53
N GLY A 91 1.52 -10.40 -7.22
CA GLY A 91 0.33 -10.29 -6.39
C GLY A 91 0.58 -10.61 -4.92
N ILE A 92 -0.37 -10.26 -4.07
CA ILE A 92 -0.33 -10.60 -2.65
C ILE A 92 -0.30 -12.11 -2.44
N GLU A 93 -0.92 -12.89 -3.33
CA GLU A 93 -0.82 -14.36 -3.33
C GLU A 93 0.63 -14.89 -3.47
N GLN A 94 1.55 -14.12 -4.05
CA GLN A 94 2.96 -14.48 -4.18
C GLN A 94 3.80 -14.05 -2.96
N ALA A 95 3.26 -13.18 -2.10
CA ALA A 95 3.99 -12.64 -0.95
C ALA A 95 4.20 -13.69 0.14
N SER A 96 5.36 -13.63 0.80
CA SER A 96 5.61 -14.49 1.97
C SER A 96 4.72 -14.07 3.16
N PRO A 97 4.34 -14.99 4.06
CA PRO A 97 3.64 -14.63 5.28
C PRO A 97 4.35 -13.55 6.10
N LYS A 98 5.69 -13.56 6.11
CA LYS A 98 6.52 -12.56 6.77
C LYS A 98 6.38 -11.18 6.13
N SER A 99 6.32 -11.12 4.80
CA SER A 99 6.12 -9.89 4.02
C SER A 99 4.77 -9.26 4.31
N ILE A 100 3.72 -10.08 4.43
CA ILE A 100 2.38 -9.61 4.80
C ILE A 100 2.39 -9.04 6.23
N LEU A 101 2.99 -9.73 7.19
CA LEU A 101 3.10 -9.23 8.57
C LEU A 101 3.86 -7.90 8.65
N LYS A 102 4.95 -7.77 7.88
CA LYS A 102 5.72 -6.51 7.77
C LYS A 102 4.86 -5.39 7.19
N ALA A 103 4.11 -5.65 6.11
CA ALA A 103 3.19 -4.67 5.53
C ALA A 103 2.09 -4.24 6.51
N LEU A 104 1.56 -5.18 7.30
CA LEU A 104 0.54 -4.90 8.32
C LEU A 104 1.10 -4.21 9.57
N SER A 105 2.41 -4.18 9.78
CA SER A 105 3.04 -3.41 10.87
C SER A 105 3.34 -1.94 10.51
N ALA A 106 3.26 -1.58 9.23
CA ALA A 106 3.57 -0.24 8.71
C ALA A 106 2.34 0.38 8.04
N LEU A 107 1.23 0.42 8.79
CA LEU A 107 -0.05 0.93 8.29
C LEU A 107 -0.04 2.46 8.23
N HIS A 108 -0.58 2.99 7.14
CA HIS A 108 -0.76 4.42 6.95
C HIS A 108 -2.22 4.76 6.66
N THR A 109 -2.67 5.95 7.08
CA THR A 109 -3.96 6.50 6.64
C THR A 109 -3.67 7.66 5.70
N GLU A 110 -4.26 7.63 4.51
CA GLU A 110 -4.08 8.71 3.53
C GLU A 110 -4.85 9.96 3.99
N SER A 111 -4.13 11.04 4.26
CA SER A 111 -4.67 12.36 4.50
C SER A 111 -5.18 12.97 3.19
N LEU A 112 -6.34 13.63 3.24
CA LEU A 112 -6.84 14.43 2.11
C LEU A 112 -6.09 15.76 1.95
N VAL A 113 -5.36 16.18 2.99
CA VAL A 113 -4.57 17.40 3.02
C VAL A 113 -3.10 17.03 2.90
N SER A 114 -2.46 17.56 1.86
CA SER A 114 -1.01 17.47 1.67
C SER A 114 -0.29 18.13 2.85
N SER A 115 0.76 17.52 3.37
CA SER A 115 1.67 18.19 4.31
C SER A 115 2.51 19.28 3.64
N ASP A 116 2.65 19.21 2.30
CA ASP A 116 3.57 20.03 1.50
C ASP A 116 5.03 20.04 2.02
N GLU A 117 5.38 19.02 2.82
CA GLU A 117 6.71 18.84 3.40
C GLU A 117 7.73 18.55 2.29
N PHE A 118 7.38 17.65 1.37
CA PHE A 118 8.27 17.22 0.29
C PHE A 118 7.92 17.88 -1.03
N THR A 119 8.94 18.10 -1.85
CA THR A 119 8.85 18.63 -3.21
C THR A 119 9.52 17.71 -4.22
N MET A 120 9.30 17.93 -5.51
CA MET A 120 10.06 17.22 -6.55
C MET A 120 11.57 17.51 -6.45
N GLY A 121 11.95 18.68 -5.93
CA GLY A 121 13.34 19.03 -5.67
C GLY A 121 14.00 18.09 -4.66
N ASP A 122 13.27 17.69 -3.61
CA ASP A 122 13.75 16.71 -2.63
C ASP A 122 13.99 15.34 -3.27
N LEU A 123 13.10 14.90 -4.16
CA LEU A 123 13.27 13.63 -4.87
C LEU A 123 14.50 13.67 -5.78
N VAL A 124 14.71 14.76 -6.52
CA VAL A 124 15.89 14.91 -7.39
C VAL A 124 17.17 14.97 -6.54
N LYS A 125 17.17 15.73 -5.44
CA LYS A 125 18.31 15.86 -4.52
C LYS A 125 18.79 14.50 -4.00
N HIS A 126 17.87 13.58 -3.70
CA HIS A 126 18.19 12.23 -3.19
C HIS A 126 18.31 11.16 -4.30
N GLY A 127 18.26 11.55 -5.58
CA GLY A 127 18.34 10.64 -6.72
C GLY A 127 17.11 9.75 -6.91
N LEU A 128 15.99 10.07 -6.26
CA LEU A 128 14.70 9.38 -6.38
C LEU A 128 13.92 9.81 -7.64
N SER A 129 14.40 10.82 -8.39
CA SER A 129 13.85 11.23 -9.68
C SER A 129 14.94 11.79 -10.58
N GLY A 130 14.81 11.62 -11.90
CA GLY A 130 15.71 12.20 -12.89
C GLY A 130 16.99 11.42 -13.19
N PHE A 131 17.21 10.26 -12.56
CA PHE A 131 18.40 9.41 -12.76
C PHE A 131 18.03 7.98 -13.19
N PRO A 132 18.92 7.24 -13.87
CA PRO A 132 18.63 5.88 -14.33
C PRO A 132 18.20 4.91 -13.22
N ASN A 133 18.78 5.03 -12.01
CA ASN A 133 18.47 4.18 -10.85
C ASN A 133 17.36 4.74 -9.94
N SER A 134 16.68 5.81 -10.35
CA SER A 134 15.65 6.44 -9.52
C SER A 134 14.47 5.52 -9.21
N ALA A 135 14.12 4.60 -10.11
CA ALA A 135 13.03 3.65 -9.88
C ALA A 135 13.34 2.68 -8.75
N ASP A 136 14.55 2.10 -8.75
CA ASP A 136 14.99 1.13 -7.74
C ASP A 136 15.14 1.79 -6.38
N LYS A 137 15.73 3.00 -6.33
CA LYS A 137 15.81 3.76 -5.08
C LYS A 137 14.43 4.08 -4.50
N ARG A 138 13.45 4.48 -5.33
CA ARG A 138 12.08 4.69 -4.85
C ARG A 138 11.43 3.40 -4.35
N ALA A 139 11.69 2.26 -5.00
CA ALA A 139 11.20 0.98 -4.52
C ALA A 139 11.77 0.64 -3.14
N ALA A 140 13.07 0.82 -2.95
CA ALA A 140 13.74 0.57 -1.67
C ALA A 140 13.27 1.53 -0.56
N VAL A 141 13.27 2.85 -0.80
CA VAL A 141 12.77 3.83 0.19
C VAL A 141 11.28 3.60 0.48
N GLY A 142 10.48 3.32 -0.54
CA GLY A 142 9.05 3.03 -0.38
C GLY A 142 8.77 1.77 0.43
N ALA A 143 9.64 0.75 0.31
CA ALA A 143 9.57 -0.47 1.11
C ALA A 143 9.96 -0.23 2.58
N ILE A 144 10.93 0.65 2.85
CA ILE A 144 11.33 1.03 4.21
C ILE A 144 10.21 1.83 4.89
N LEU A 145 9.67 2.84 4.19
CA LEU A 145 8.62 3.71 4.72
C LEU A 145 7.23 3.03 4.75
N GLY A 146 7.06 1.89 4.08
CA GLY A 146 5.76 1.23 3.98
C GLY A 146 4.74 2.01 3.14
N ILE A 147 5.18 2.86 2.23
CA ILE A 147 4.29 3.65 1.35
C ILE A 147 4.19 3.07 -0.08
N GLY A 148 4.78 1.90 -0.32
CA GLY A 148 4.70 1.17 -1.58
C GLY A 148 5.44 1.79 -2.75
N TYR A 149 5.29 1.18 -3.92
CA TYR A 149 5.95 1.58 -5.17
C TYR A 149 5.17 2.66 -5.94
N GLY A 150 5.88 3.50 -6.70
CA GLY A 150 5.26 4.44 -7.63
C GLY A 150 6.27 5.18 -8.52
N ASN A 151 5.75 5.84 -9.55
CA ASN A 151 6.53 6.83 -10.29
C ASN A 151 6.84 8.05 -9.40
N GLY A 152 7.72 8.95 -9.84
CA GLY A 152 8.14 10.10 -9.03
C GLY A 152 6.98 10.97 -8.52
N LYS A 153 5.92 11.16 -9.33
CA LYS A 153 4.74 11.94 -8.92
C LYS A 153 3.92 11.22 -7.84
N GLN A 154 3.67 9.92 -8.03
CA GLN A 154 2.92 9.12 -7.05
C GLN A 154 3.69 8.98 -5.74
N PHE A 155 5.01 8.80 -5.82
CA PHE A 155 5.86 8.69 -4.64
C PHE A 155 5.87 9.99 -3.82
N LEU A 156 6.04 11.13 -4.50
CA LEU A 156 5.92 12.45 -3.88
C LEU A 156 4.53 12.65 -3.24
N TYR A 157 3.47 12.28 -3.95
CA TYR A 157 2.12 12.34 -3.41
C TYR A 157 2.01 11.54 -2.11
N ARG A 158 2.48 10.29 -2.09
CA ARG A 158 2.40 9.46 -0.87
C ARG A 158 3.23 10.02 0.28
N LEU A 159 4.44 10.51 0.04
CA LEU A 159 5.23 11.18 1.08
C LEU A 159 4.44 12.31 1.76
N ASN A 160 3.73 13.12 0.97
CA ASN A 160 2.96 14.26 1.48
C ASN A 160 1.57 13.90 2.04
N HIS A 161 1.05 12.70 1.80
CA HIS A 161 -0.32 12.33 2.20
C HIS A 161 -0.36 11.17 3.20
N TYR A 162 0.76 10.49 3.46
CA TYR A 162 0.83 9.32 4.34
C TYR A 162 1.46 9.65 5.69
N GLY A 163 1.60 10.94 6.03
CA GLY A 163 2.09 11.37 7.33
C GLY A 163 3.58 11.12 7.56
N ILE A 164 4.36 10.96 6.48
CA ILE A 164 5.81 10.76 6.58
C ILE A 164 6.47 12.06 7.04
N SER A 165 7.28 11.97 8.07
CA SER A 165 8.11 13.08 8.55
C SER A 165 9.43 13.19 7.77
N ARG A 166 10.05 14.38 7.82
CA ARG A 166 11.38 14.59 7.24
C ARG A 166 12.40 13.58 7.79
N ASP A 167 12.39 13.36 9.10
CA ASP A 167 13.35 12.50 9.78
C ASP A 167 13.22 11.04 9.33
N GLU A 168 11.99 10.52 9.22
CA GLU A 168 11.74 9.17 8.70
C GLU A 168 12.22 9.03 7.24
N PHE A 169 11.97 10.05 6.41
CA PHE A 169 12.42 10.06 5.03
C PHE A 169 13.95 10.06 4.92
N GLU A 170 14.63 10.93 5.65
CA GLU A 170 16.10 11.03 5.65
C GLU A 170 16.74 9.74 6.19
N GLN A 171 16.16 9.14 7.24
CA GLN A 171 16.59 7.83 7.74
C GLN A 171 16.43 6.75 6.66
N ALA A 172 15.28 6.67 6.00
CA ALA A 172 15.05 5.68 4.95
C ALA A 172 16.00 5.85 3.76
N VAL A 173 16.32 7.09 3.37
CA VAL A 173 17.30 7.36 2.31
C VAL A 173 18.72 6.98 2.73
N SER A 174 19.08 7.18 4.00
CA SER A 174 20.42 6.82 4.53
C SER A 174 20.69 5.32 4.59
N MET A 175 19.64 4.49 4.50
CA MET A 175 19.72 3.03 4.49
C MET A 175 19.88 2.41 3.09
N LEU A 176 19.88 3.23 2.03
CA LEU A 176 20.11 2.81 0.65
C LEU A 176 21.59 2.48 0.39
#